data_AF-A0A5B7H386-F1
#
_entry.id   AF-A0A5B7H386-F1
#
_cell.length_a   1.000
_cell.length_b   1.000
_cell.length_c   1.000
_cell.angle_alpha   90.00
_cell.angle_beta   90.00
_cell.angle_gamma   90.00
#
_symmetry.space_group_name_H-M   'P 1'
#
loop_
_entity.id
_entity.type
_entity.pdbx_description
1 polymer ?
#
loop_
_entity_poly.entity_id
_entity_poly.type
_entity_poly.pdbx_seq_one_letter_code
_entity_poly.pdbx_strand_id
1 'polypeptide(L)'
;MTRGGRVVTEWDARKWKSDIDREVKWVGLNIWKNEMERKSTVEWYKEKEALMYERWYDGSLSDDLLFRARAQCMDGNARNYRWSKSLSKVCQMCDIGKEEMVQHVMLECEKHERDRRGMMRKGF
;
A
#
# COMPACT_ATOMS: atom_id res chain seq x y z
N MET A 1 -27.68 -47.72 -29.22
CA MET A 1 -27.89 -46.25 -29.27
C MET A 1 -27.30 -45.66 -27.99
N THR A 2 -26.33 -44.77 -28.16
CA THR A 2 -25.34 -44.32 -27.17
C THR A 2 -25.97 -43.47 -26.07
N ARG A 3 -25.67 -43.80 -24.81
CA ARG A 3 -26.00 -43.02 -23.61
C ARG A 3 -25.33 -41.65 -23.72
N GLY A 4 -26.12 -40.59 -23.83
CA GLY A 4 -25.66 -39.21 -23.76
C GLY A 4 -25.11 -38.90 -22.38
N GLY A 5 -23.80 -39.03 -22.22
CA GLY A 5 -23.08 -38.59 -21.03
C GLY A 5 -23.16 -37.07 -20.94
N ARG A 6 -23.91 -36.58 -19.94
CA ARG A 6 -23.91 -35.16 -19.57
C ARG A 6 -22.53 -34.86 -18.99
N VAL A 7 -21.67 -34.16 -19.74
CA VAL A 7 -20.38 -33.67 -19.23
C VAL A 7 -20.70 -32.61 -18.19
N VAL A 8 -20.75 -33.00 -16.92
CA VAL A 8 -20.75 -32.05 -15.82
C VAL A 8 -19.34 -31.46 -15.80
N THR A 9 -19.20 -30.25 -16.34
CA THR A 9 -17.98 -29.48 -16.16
C THR A 9 -17.86 -29.15 -14.68
N GLU A 10 -16.97 -29.88 -14.00
CA GLU A 10 -16.65 -29.67 -12.60
C GLU A 10 -16.23 -28.21 -12.40
N TRP A 11 -16.94 -27.53 -11.50
CA TRP A 11 -16.78 -26.11 -11.26
C TRP A 11 -15.49 -25.89 -10.46
N ASP A 12 -14.40 -25.53 -11.13
CA ASP A 12 -13.13 -25.24 -10.46
C ASP A 12 -13.10 -23.78 -9.98
N ALA A 13 -13.41 -23.58 -8.70
CA ALA A 13 -13.38 -22.29 -8.05
C ALA A 13 -12.03 -21.57 -8.17
N ARG A 14 -10.91 -22.30 -8.27
CA ARG A 14 -9.58 -21.69 -8.45
C ARG A 14 -9.42 -21.14 -9.86
N LYS A 15 -9.87 -21.89 -10.87
CA LYS A 15 -9.86 -21.44 -12.26
C LYS A 15 -10.75 -20.21 -12.44
N TRP A 16 -11.98 -20.26 -11.93
CA TRP A 16 -12.90 -19.12 -12.00
C TRP A 16 -12.31 -17.88 -11.31
N LYS A 17 -11.75 -18.03 -10.10
CA LYS A 17 -11.08 -16.92 -9.40
C LYS A 17 -9.92 -16.34 -10.21
N SER A 18 -9.12 -17.18 -10.87
CA SER A 18 -8.02 -16.73 -11.72
C SER A 18 -8.51 -15.99 -12.96
N ASP A 19 -9.59 -16.44 -13.60
CA ASP A 19 -10.16 -15.80 -14.77
C ASP A 19 -10.76 -14.44 -14.42
N ILE A 20 -11.46 -14.33 -13.29
CA ILE A 20 -11.99 -13.05 -12.79
C ILE A 20 -10.86 -12.08 -12.41
N ASP A 21 -9.84 -12.55 -11.67
CA ASP A 21 -8.71 -11.71 -11.27
C ASP A 21 -7.96 -11.14 -12.49
N ARG A 22 -7.77 -11.95 -13.54
CA ARG A 22 -7.19 -11.49 -14.80
C ARG A 22 -8.02 -10.38 -15.42
N GLU A 23 -9.34 -10.56 -15.48
CA GLU A 23 -10.22 -9.60 -16.16
C GLU A 23 -10.38 -8.30 -15.40
N VAL A 24 -10.47 -8.36 -14.07
CA VAL A 24 -10.46 -7.16 -13.21
C VAL A 24 -9.16 -6.36 -13.42
N LYS A 25 -8.01 -7.04 -13.47
CA LYS A 25 -6.71 -6.38 -13.72
C LYS A 25 -6.65 -5.76 -15.11
N TRP A 26 -7.12 -6.46 -16.14
CA TRP A 26 -7.10 -5.96 -17.52
C TRP A 26 -8.01 -4.74 -17.70
N VAL A 27 -9.25 -4.79 -17.18
CA VAL A 27 -10.19 -3.67 -17.24
C VAL A 27 -9.65 -2.47 -16.47
N GLY A 28 -9.14 -2.69 -15.24
CA GLY A 28 -8.55 -1.63 -14.43
C GLY A 28 -7.37 -0.94 -15.13
N LEU A 29 -6.51 -1.71 -15.78
CA LEU A 29 -5.37 -1.17 -16.55
C LEU A 29 -5.83 -0.31 -17.74
N ASN A 30 -6.84 -0.75 -18.48
CA ASN A 30 -7.33 -0.02 -19.65
C ASN A 30 -8.04 1.29 -19.27
N ILE A 31 -8.85 1.28 -18.22
CA ILE A 31 -9.47 2.50 -17.68
C ILE A 31 -8.37 3.50 -17.30
N TRP A 32 -7.35 3.02 -16.58
CA TRP A 32 -6.23 3.86 -16.18
C TRP A 32 -5.46 4.46 -17.37
N LYS A 33 -5.14 3.66 -18.39
CA LYS A 33 -4.47 4.13 -19.61
C LYS A 33 -5.26 5.23 -20.31
N ASN A 34 -6.55 5.00 -20.54
CA ASN A 34 -7.43 5.98 -21.19
C ASN A 34 -7.52 7.29 -20.40
N GLU A 35 -7.64 7.23 -19.08
CA GLU A 35 -7.66 8.43 -18.24
C GLU A 35 -6.30 9.16 -18.21
N MET A 36 -5.19 8.43 -18.30
CA MET A 36 -3.86 9.04 -18.37
C MET A 36 -3.63 9.80 -19.68
N GLU A 37 -4.06 9.25 -20.81
CA GLU A 37 -3.99 9.94 -22.11
C GLU A 37 -4.76 11.26 -22.13
N ARG A 38 -5.88 11.33 -21.39
CA ARG A 38 -6.75 12.51 -21.35
C ARG A 38 -6.21 13.66 -20.50
N LYS A 39 -5.24 13.42 -19.61
CA LYS A 39 -4.71 14.44 -18.70
C LYS A 39 -3.57 15.22 -19.36
N SER A 40 -3.71 16.55 -19.44
CA SER A 40 -2.70 17.43 -20.06
C SER A 40 -1.39 17.52 -19.27
N THR A 41 -1.41 17.27 -17.96
CA THR A 41 -0.23 17.27 -17.06
C THR A 41 0.70 16.07 -17.26
N VAL A 42 0.38 15.16 -18.19
CA VAL A 42 1.00 13.83 -18.29
C VAL A 42 2.26 13.80 -19.14
N GLU A 43 2.71 14.88 -19.80
CA GLU A 43 3.99 14.87 -20.52
C GLU A 43 5.16 14.32 -19.67
N TRP A 44 5.17 14.63 -18.36
CA TRP A 44 6.15 14.16 -17.39
C TRP A 44 5.89 12.75 -16.81
N TYR A 45 4.70 12.18 -17.06
CA TYR A 45 4.25 10.89 -16.51
C TYR A 45 3.89 9.84 -17.58
N LYS A 46 4.06 10.16 -18.88
CA LYS A 46 3.74 9.29 -20.02
C LYS A 46 4.59 8.02 -20.09
N GLU A 47 5.77 8.02 -19.48
CA GLU A 47 6.68 6.87 -19.51
C GLU A 47 6.21 5.69 -18.67
N LYS A 48 5.19 5.86 -17.81
CA LYS A 48 4.72 4.79 -16.94
C LYS A 48 3.82 3.81 -17.71
N GLU A 49 4.31 2.60 -17.94
CA GLU A 49 3.57 1.58 -18.71
C GLU A 49 2.48 0.85 -17.91
N ALA A 50 2.60 0.82 -16.58
CA ALA A 50 1.67 0.13 -15.68
C ALA A 50 1.60 0.75 -14.28
N LEU A 51 0.48 0.50 -13.59
CA LEU A 51 0.32 0.73 -12.15
C LEU A 51 1.20 -0.26 -11.38
N MET A 52 2.48 0.05 -11.25
CA MET A 52 3.43 -0.75 -10.50
C MET A 52 4.10 0.04 -9.38
N TYR A 53 4.54 -0.70 -8.37
CA TYR A 53 5.45 -0.24 -7.35
C TYR A 53 6.75 0.23 -7.99
N GLU A 54 7.17 1.45 -7.65
CA GLU A 54 8.37 2.03 -8.21
C GLU A 54 9.58 1.67 -7.35
N ARG A 55 10.77 1.71 -7.96
CA ARG A 55 12.04 1.48 -7.27
C ARG A 55 12.17 2.30 -5.98
N TRP A 56 11.65 3.53 -6.01
CA TRP A 56 11.76 4.50 -4.91
C TRP A 56 10.54 4.54 -4.00
N TYR A 57 9.42 3.94 -4.43
CA TYR A 57 8.18 3.89 -3.65
C TYR A 57 7.42 2.59 -3.94
N ASP A 58 7.58 1.62 -3.05
CA ASP A 58 6.94 0.30 -3.14
C ASP A 58 5.64 0.20 -2.33
N GLY A 59 5.15 1.33 -1.80
CA GLY A 59 3.92 1.37 -1.01
C GLY A 59 3.95 0.51 0.26
N SER A 60 5.12 0.05 0.71
CA SER A 60 5.28 -0.59 2.01
C SER A 60 4.91 0.38 3.13
N LEU A 61 4.60 -0.16 4.32
CA LEU A 61 4.42 0.64 5.53
C LEU A 61 5.63 1.57 5.77
N SER A 62 6.82 1.10 5.41
CA SER A 62 8.03 1.87 5.51
C SER A 62 8.00 3.10 4.60
N ASP A 63 7.64 2.95 3.32
CA ASP A 63 7.62 4.07 2.38
C ASP A 63 6.49 5.07 2.74
N ASP A 64 5.35 4.59 3.22
CA ASP A 64 4.25 5.42 3.72
C ASP A 64 4.66 6.23 4.96
N LEU A 65 5.30 5.61 5.96
CA LEU A 65 5.82 6.30 7.15
C LEU A 65 6.84 7.39 6.77
N LEU A 66 7.74 7.09 5.84
CA LEU A 66 8.74 8.04 5.35
C LEU A 66 8.08 9.23 4.64
N PHE A 67 7.11 8.96 3.75
CA PHE A 67 6.36 9.99 3.06
C PHE A 67 5.66 10.92 4.06
N ARG A 68 4.93 10.35 5.03
CA ARG A 68 4.21 11.12 6.05
C ARG A 68 5.14 11.96 6.92
N ALA A 69 6.31 11.41 7.29
CA ALA A 69 7.31 12.13 8.05
C ALA A 69 7.87 13.33 7.26
N ARG A 70 8.25 13.13 5.98
CA ARG A 70 8.79 14.18 5.10
C ARG A 70 7.77 15.27 4.81
N ALA A 71 6.52 14.90 4.57
CA ALA A 71 5.42 15.83 4.32
C ALA A 71 4.89 16.51 5.61
N GLN A 72 5.48 16.21 6.78
CA GLN A 72 5.00 16.69 8.10
C GLN A 72 3.52 16.42 8.37
N CYS A 73 2.97 15.38 7.74
CA CYS A 73 1.58 14.95 7.89
C CYS A 73 1.44 13.65 8.70
N MET A 74 2.53 13.19 9.31
CA MET A 74 2.49 12.06 10.24
C MET A 74 1.56 12.37 11.42
N ASP A 75 0.61 11.45 11.60
CA ASP A 75 -0.37 11.46 12.68
C ASP A 75 0.20 10.73 13.89
N GLY A 76 1.01 11.45 14.69
CA GLY A 76 1.53 10.93 15.95
C GLY A 76 0.64 11.32 17.13
N ASN A 77 0.46 10.41 18.08
CA ASN A 77 -0.35 10.66 19.28
C ASN A 77 0.10 11.91 20.05
N ALA A 78 1.40 12.24 20.08
CA ALA A 78 1.88 13.45 20.75
C ALA A 78 1.30 14.75 20.15
N ARG A 79 1.03 14.76 18.84
CA ARG A 79 0.41 15.88 18.13
C ARG A 79 -1.10 15.89 18.32
N ASN A 80 -1.73 14.71 18.27
CA ASN A 80 -3.18 14.60 18.14
C ASN A 80 -3.93 14.14 19.40
N TYR A 81 -3.24 13.97 20.54
CA TYR A 81 -3.85 13.47 21.79
C TYR A 81 -5.10 14.24 22.24
N ARG A 82 -5.19 15.54 21.97
CA ARG A 82 -6.37 16.36 22.34
C ARG A 82 -7.64 15.96 21.58
N TRP A 83 -7.47 15.38 20.40
CA TRP A 83 -8.55 14.93 19.52
C TRP A 83 -8.64 13.40 19.46
N SER A 84 -7.74 12.69 20.13
CA SER A 84 -7.76 11.22 20.18
C SER A 84 -8.66 10.72 21.31
N LYS A 85 -9.31 9.56 21.09
CA LYS A 85 -10.16 8.93 22.11
C LYS A 85 -9.38 8.51 23.35
N SER A 86 -8.10 8.16 23.19
CA SER A 86 -7.25 7.70 24.30
C SER A 86 -6.76 8.86 25.18
N LEU A 87 -6.84 10.11 24.71
CA LEU A 87 -6.23 11.30 25.33
C LEU A 87 -4.75 11.12 25.70
N SER A 88 -4.10 10.11 25.09
CA SER A 88 -2.75 9.70 25.43
C SER A 88 -1.80 10.17 24.35
N LYS A 89 -0.65 10.67 24.79
CA LYS A 89 0.47 11.04 23.91
C LYS A 89 1.39 9.87 23.62
N VAL A 90 1.27 8.77 24.37
CA VAL A 90 2.24 7.68 24.35
C VAL A 90 2.11 6.85 23.08
N CYS A 91 3.23 6.28 22.65
CA CYS A 91 3.24 5.33 21.56
C CYS A 91 2.41 4.10 21.94
N GLN A 92 1.44 3.76 21.11
CA GLN A 92 0.58 2.59 21.34
C GLN A 92 1.19 1.31 20.76
N MET A 93 2.22 1.46 19.93
CA MET A 93 2.90 0.32 19.30
C MET A 93 3.91 -0.30 20.25
N CYS A 94 4.74 0.53 20.91
CA CYS A 94 5.78 0.03 21.80
C CYS A 94 5.36 0.09 23.28
N ASP A 95 5.91 -0.83 24.08
CA ASP A 95 5.59 -0.96 25.50
C ASP A 95 6.49 -0.08 26.40
N ILE A 96 7.16 0.92 25.81
CA ILE A 96 8.15 1.77 26.48
C ILE A 96 7.48 2.98 27.16
N GLY A 97 6.26 3.34 26.74
CA GLY A 97 5.53 4.50 27.28
C GLY A 97 6.09 5.87 26.86
N LYS A 98 6.98 5.91 25.84
CA LYS A 98 7.47 7.17 25.25
C LYS A 98 6.36 7.89 24.48
N GLU A 99 6.42 9.22 24.44
CA GLU A 99 5.53 10.01 23.59
C GLU A 99 5.73 9.68 22.09
N GLU A 100 4.63 9.53 21.36
CA GLU A 100 4.64 9.18 19.94
C GLU A 100 4.90 10.41 19.07
N MET A 101 6.13 10.87 19.10
CA MET A 101 6.64 11.90 18.18
C MET A 101 7.17 11.25 16.89
N VAL A 102 7.29 12.04 15.82
CA VAL A 102 7.90 11.61 14.54
C VAL A 102 9.26 10.98 14.78
N GLN A 103 10.09 11.60 15.62
CA GLN A 103 11.41 11.06 15.98
C GLN A 103 11.32 9.66 16.59
N HIS A 104 10.39 9.45 17.53
CA HIS A 104 10.21 8.14 18.14
C HIS A 104 9.83 7.09 17.10
N VAL A 105 8.81 7.35 16.28
CA VAL A 105 8.35 6.40 15.25
C VAL A 105 9.45 6.11 14.21
N MET A 106 10.11 7.17 13.72
CA MET A 106 11.03 7.10 12.59
C MET A 106 12.45 6.70 12.95
N LEU A 107 12.86 6.75 14.22
CA LEU A 107 14.25 6.43 14.60
C LEU A 107 14.35 5.46 15.77
N GLU A 108 13.43 5.50 16.73
CA GLU A 108 13.64 4.85 18.05
C GLU A 108 12.72 3.65 18.29
N CYS A 109 11.49 3.66 17.75
CA CYS A 109 10.46 2.70 18.10
C CYS A 109 10.86 1.29 17.66
N GLU A 110 11.01 0.39 18.61
CA GLU A 110 11.46 -0.98 18.36
C GLU A 110 10.51 -1.72 17.41
N LYS A 111 9.20 -1.54 17.56
CA LYS A 111 8.21 -2.21 16.71
C LYS A 111 8.29 -1.81 15.23
N HIS A 112 8.78 -0.61 14.95
CA HIS A 112 8.99 -0.13 13.57
C HIS A 112 10.40 -0.41 13.05
N GLU A 113 11.29 -1.02 13.84
CA GLU A 113 12.68 -1.26 13.44
C GLU A 113 12.77 -2.15 12.18
N ARG A 114 11.90 -3.16 12.08
CA ARG A 114 11.82 -4.00 10.89
C ARG A 114 11.49 -3.20 9.65
N ASP A 115 10.45 -2.36 9.72
CA ASP A 115 10.02 -1.54 8.59
C ASP A 115 11.12 -0.56 8.20
N ARG A 116 11.71 0.16 9.17
CA ARG A 116 12.82 1.10 8.93
C ARG A 116 14.04 0.47 8.25
N ARG A 117 14.36 -0.79 8.56
CA ARG A 117 15.43 -1.51 7.84
C ARG A 117 15.09 -1.72 6.36
N GLY A 118 13.81 -1.83 6.02
CA GLY A 118 13.31 -1.84 4.65
C GLY A 118 13.62 -0.53 3.89
N MET A 119 13.36 0.65 4.50
CA MET A 119 13.76 1.95 3.94
C MET A 119 15.27 1.99 3.62
N MET A 120 16.12 1.63 4.60
CA MET A 120 17.58 1.78 4.49
C MET A 120 18.22 0.89 3.41
N ARG A 121 17.63 -0.27 3.13
CA ARG A 121 18.14 -1.21 2.13
C ARG A 121 17.96 -0.75 0.69
N LYS A 122 17.06 0.21 0.43
CA LYS A 122 16.74 0.65 -0.94
C LYS A 122 17.74 1.67 -1.52
N GLY A 123 18.60 2.26 -0.67
CA GLY A 123 19.52 3.32 -1.07
C GLY A 123 18.76 4.61 -1.43
N PHE A 124 19.22 5.75 -0.91
CA PHE A 124 18.82 7.06 -1.44
C PHE A 124 19.78 7.49 -2.54
#